data_AF-R7W7N0-F1
#
_entry.id   AF-R7W7N0-F1
#
_cell.length_a   1.000
_cell.length_b   1.000
_cell.length_c   1.000
_cell.angle_alpha   90.00
_cell.angle_beta   90.00
_cell.angle_gamma   90.00
#
_symmetry.space_group_name_H-M   'P 1'
#
loop_
_entity.id
_entity.type
_entity.pdbx_description
1 polymer ?
#
loop_
_entity_poly.entity_id
_entity_poly.type
_entity_poly.pdbx_seq_one_letter_code
_entity_poly.pdbx_strand_id
1 'polypeptide(L)'
;MFTSGGRDISSSSYGPYWRLLRRNLAGEALSPARVGLFAPARRWACDGLVSSLLSEQQSQRQDAVTLRPLLRRAMFELLVYMCFGARLGRETLDEVEELQHQALLSVTTFPVFAFFPAVTKRLFGRRWAACLAVRRRQDEVFVPLIHAKRGDGDPPCYADSLLAVRVADEGGRQLTDAEMVALCSEFMNGGTDTTVTLLEWIVAELVQHPDVQTKVYEEVKANPELNNLQAMPYLKAVVLEGLRLHPPGHFVLPHGVQSGDAEIAAYAVPKGAEVNFLVAEIGRDETVWTAAREFRPERFLEGGEGHGVDITGSREIKMMPFGAGRRMCPGYTLGMHHAEYFVARMVREMERREGGERGGGAGRRMCPGVHAGHAPRRVLRGENGEGAGVAAGSGGGEGGHGGDARFPHRDEAPAPCAHRLQKLTISHPECNLSTYESKNTSTQLFYGV
;
A
#
# COMPACT_ATOMS: atom_id res chain seq x y z
N MET A 1 -23.38 -0.18 -9.48
CA MET A 1 -23.26 -1.33 -10.39
C MET A 1 -22.36 -2.38 -9.76
N PHE A 2 -21.07 -2.10 -9.60
CA PHE A 2 -20.10 -3.01 -8.98
C PHE A 2 -20.44 -3.39 -7.53
N THR A 3 -21.15 -2.53 -6.82
CA THR A 3 -21.60 -2.73 -5.43
C THR A 3 -22.95 -3.46 -5.30
N SER A 4 -23.48 -4.07 -6.37
CA SER A 4 -24.83 -4.69 -6.39
C SER A 4 -25.95 -3.77 -5.86
N GLY A 5 -25.86 -2.47 -6.16
CA GLY A 5 -26.84 -1.47 -5.72
C GLY A 5 -26.68 -1.03 -4.27
N GLY A 6 -25.44 -1.00 -3.75
CA GLY A 6 -25.17 -0.63 -2.35
C GLY A 6 -25.27 -1.82 -1.39
N ARG A 7 -25.09 -3.04 -1.91
CA ARG A 7 -25.25 -4.30 -1.19
C ARG A 7 -23.91 -5.02 -1.03
N ASP A 8 -22.90 -4.25 -0.62
CA ASP A 8 -21.57 -4.68 -0.17
C ASP A 8 -21.22 -3.98 1.16
N ILE A 9 -20.04 -4.21 1.74
CA ILE A 9 -19.72 -3.70 3.09
C ILE A 9 -19.35 -2.21 3.08
N SER A 10 -18.64 -1.75 2.06
CA SER A 10 -18.16 -0.37 1.94
C SER A 10 -19.28 0.61 1.63
N SER A 11 -20.22 0.27 0.74
CA SER A 11 -21.24 1.21 0.27
C SER A 11 -22.62 1.02 0.90
N SER A 12 -22.89 -0.10 1.59
CA SER A 12 -24.18 -0.30 2.26
C SER A 12 -24.40 0.65 3.44
N SER A 13 -25.60 1.21 3.53
CA SER A 13 -26.06 2.04 4.65
C SER A 13 -25.95 1.31 5.99
N TYR A 14 -25.73 2.06 7.07
CA TYR A 14 -25.61 1.45 8.39
C TYR A 14 -26.95 0.85 8.81
N GLY A 15 -26.97 -0.45 9.09
CA GLY A 15 -28.19 -1.17 9.42
C GLY A 15 -27.96 -2.66 9.63
N PRO A 16 -29.02 -3.45 9.85
CA PRO A 16 -28.92 -4.89 10.08
C PRO A 16 -28.20 -5.64 8.95
N TYR A 17 -28.49 -5.31 7.68
CA TYR A 17 -27.82 -5.92 6.53
C TYR A 17 -26.30 -5.69 6.54
N TRP A 18 -25.87 -4.43 6.73
CA TRP A 18 -24.44 -4.12 6.85
C TRP A 18 -23.80 -4.85 8.05
N ARG A 19 -24.47 -4.89 9.22
CA ARG A 19 -23.95 -5.59 10.40
C ARG A 19 -23.82 -7.10 10.17
N LEU A 20 -24.76 -7.70 9.43
CA LEU A 20 -24.72 -9.11 9.05
C LEU A 20 -23.48 -9.42 8.20
N LEU A 21 -23.28 -8.66 7.12
CA LEU A 21 -22.12 -8.82 6.24
C LEU A 21 -20.81 -8.57 6.97
N ARG A 22 -20.77 -7.50 7.78
CA ARG A 22 -19.60 -7.14 8.58
C ARG A 22 -19.21 -8.23 9.57
N ARG A 23 -20.18 -8.84 10.23
CA ARG A 23 -19.97 -9.96 11.16
C ARG A 23 -19.50 -11.21 10.44
N ASN A 24 -20.10 -11.53 9.29
CA ASN A 24 -19.67 -12.67 8.48
C ASN A 24 -18.21 -12.50 8.02
N LEU A 25 -17.84 -11.36 7.43
CA LEU A 25 -16.45 -11.12 7.02
C LEU A 25 -15.47 -11.20 8.20
N ALA A 26 -15.78 -10.53 9.32
CA ALA A 26 -14.91 -10.51 10.49
C ALA A 26 -14.75 -11.89 11.15
N GLY A 27 -15.83 -12.68 11.24
CA GLY A 27 -15.81 -14.00 11.88
C GLY A 27 -15.23 -15.08 10.98
N GLU A 28 -15.66 -15.12 9.71
CA GLU A 28 -15.45 -16.25 8.81
C GLU A 28 -14.21 -16.13 7.93
N ALA A 29 -13.70 -14.91 7.68
CA ALA A 29 -12.50 -14.71 6.86
C ALA A 29 -11.33 -14.05 7.62
N LEU A 30 -11.62 -13.11 8.53
CA LEU A 30 -10.60 -12.23 9.10
C LEU A 30 -10.27 -12.49 10.57
N SER A 31 -10.94 -13.44 11.21
CA SER A 31 -10.63 -13.80 12.60
C SER A 31 -9.24 -14.45 12.68
N PRO A 32 -8.49 -14.29 13.79
CA PRO A 32 -7.14 -14.85 13.92
C PRO A 32 -7.08 -16.37 13.65
N ALA A 33 -8.11 -17.11 14.06
CA ALA A 33 -8.22 -18.54 13.77
C ALA A 33 -8.33 -18.83 12.27
N ARG A 34 -9.18 -18.09 11.54
CA ARG A 34 -9.35 -18.25 10.09
C ARG A 34 -8.09 -17.84 9.34
N VAL A 35 -7.48 -16.71 9.69
CA VAL A 35 -6.20 -16.24 9.11
C VAL A 35 -5.06 -17.24 9.36
N GLY A 36 -5.07 -17.91 10.52
CA GLY A 36 -4.13 -18.98 10.85
C GLY A 36 -4.17 -20.16 9.89
N LEU A 37 -5.35 -20.55 9.40
CA LEU A 37 -5.51 -21.67 8.45
C LEU A 37 -4.79 -21.42 7.12
N PHE A 38 -4.63 -20.15 6.73
CA PHE A 38 -3.94 -19.74 5.50
C PHE A 38 -2.43 -19.53 5.68
N ALA A 39 -1.83 -19.94 6.81
CA ALA A 39 -0.39 -19.84 7.01
C ALA A 39 0.45 -20.57 5.94
N PRO A 40 0.08 -21.78 5.46
CA PRO A 40 0.77 -22.42 4.34
C PRO A 40 0.68 -21.61 3.05
N ALA A 41 -0.49 -21.04 2.75
CA ALA A 41 -0.70 -20.21 1.56
C ALA A 41 0.11 -18.90 1.63
N ARG A 42 0.19 -18.26 2.80
CA ARG A 42 1.07 -17.09 3.00
C ARG A 42 2.54 -17.41 2.74
N ARG A 43 3.04 -18.51 3.33
CA ARG A 43 4.42 -18.97 3.12
C ARG A 43 4.69 -19.15 1.63
N TRP A 44 3.83 -19.90 0.95
CA TRP A 44 3.94 -20.15 -0.47
C TRP A 44 3.93 -18.87 -1.32
N ALA A 45 2.98 -17.95 -1.09
CA ALA A 45 2.93 -16.69 -1.84
C ALA A 45 4.21 -15.86 -1.65
N CYS A 46 4.73 -15.84 -0.43
CA CYS A 46 5.95 -15.11 -0.12
C CYS A 46 7.21 -15.80 -0.68
N ASP A 47 7.26 -17.13 -0.68
CA ASP A 47 8.34 -17.91 -1.30
C ASP A 47 8.35 -17.76 -2.82
N GLY A 48 7.16 -17.66 -3.43
CA GLY A 48 6.99 -17.32 -4.85
C GLY A 48 7.53 -15.92 -5.17
N LEU A 49 7.15 -14.91 -4.37
CA LEU A 49 7.68 -13.55 -4.47
C LEU A 49 9.21 -13.54 -4.39
N VAL A 50 9.79 -14.17 -3.37
CA VAL A 50 11.24 -14.25 -3.21
C VAL A 50 11.87 -14.91 -4.42
N SER A 51 11.36 -16.07 -4.85
CA SER A 51 11.90 -16.79 -6.01
C SER A 51 11.88 -15.94 -7.28
N SER A 52 10.80 -15.20 -7.53
CA SER A 52 10.70 -14.26 -8.67
C SER A 52 11.68 -13.10 -8.56
N LEU A 53 11.88 -12.54 -7.36
CA LEU A 53 12.91 -11.52 -7.12
C LEU A 53 14.32 -12.04 -7.40
N LEU A 54 14.62 -13.27 -6.96
CA LEU A 54 15.89 -13.92 -7.21
C LEU A 54 16.11 -14.17 -8.71
N SER A 55 15.08 -14.62 -9.43
CA SER A 55 15.18 -14.94 -10.86
C SER A 55 15.32 -13.69 -11.74
N GLU A 56 14.53 -12.64 -11.50
CA GLU A 56 14.60 -11.39 -12.28
C GLU A 56 15.99 -10.76 -12.22
N GLN A 57 16.60 -10.77 -11.03
CA GLN A 57 17.95 -10.27 -10.84
C GLN A 57 19.01 -11.09 -11.59
N GLN A 58 18.84 -12.42 -11.66
CA GLN A 58 19.77 -13.29 -12.39
C GLN A 58 19.61 -13.16 -13.91
N SER A 59 18.37 -13.08 -14.39
CA SER A 59 18.07 -13.06 -15.83
C SER A 59 18.39 -11.73 -16.49
N GLN A 60 18.17 -10.59 -15.84
CA GLN A 60 18.26 -9.30 -16.53
C GLN A 60 19.68 -8.71 -16.59
N ARG A 61 20.67 -9.21 -15.83
CA ARG A 61 21.95 -8.48 -15.58
C ARG A 61 21.75 -6.99 -15.25
N GLN A 62 20.55 -6.62 -14.80
CA GLN A 62 20.19 -5.27 -14.46
C GLN A 62 20.49 -5.06 -12.98
N ASP A 63 21.03 -3.89 -12.66
CA ASP A 63 21.30 -3.48 -11.29
C ASP A 63 20.03 -3.28 -10.45
N ALA A 64 18.82 -3.40 -11.03
CA ALA A 64 17.56 -3.05 -10.39
C ALA A 64 16.39 -3.96 -10.79
N VAL A 65 15.48 -4.19 -9.84
CA VAL A 65 14.25 -4.97 -10.02
C VAL A 65 13.03 -4.11 -9.68
N THR A 66 11.97 -4.19 -10.49
CA THR A 66 10.70 -3.52 -10.19
C THR A 66 9.87 -4.38 -9.23
N LEU A 67 9.67 -3.90 -8.01
CA LEU A 67 9.08 -4.68 -6.92
C LEU A 67 7.54 -4.81 -7.00
N ARG A 68 6.85 -3.74 -7.38
CA ARG A 68 5.38 -3.65 -7.31
C ARG A 68 4.62 -4.76 -8.04
N PRO A 69 4.94 -5.15 -9.30
CA PRO A 69 4.25 -6.23 -9.99
C PRO A 69 4.39 -7.57 -9.27
N LEU A 70 5.57 -7.85 -8.70
CA LEU A 70 5.85 -9.09 -7.98
C LEU A 70 5.08 -9.14 -6.65
N LEU A 71 5.08 -8.03 -5.88
CA LEU A 71 4.29 -7.90 -4.66
C LEU A 71 2.80 -8.06 -4.95
N ARG A 72 2.30 -7.35 -5.97
CA ARG A 72 0.89 -7.39 -6.36
C ARG A 72 0.48 -8.81 -6.72
N ARG A 73 1.28 -9.51 -7.51
CA ARG A 73 1.00 -10.90 -7.87
C ARG A 73 0.87 -11.79 -6.64
N ALA A 74 1.88 -11.78 -5.76
CA ALA A 74 1.89 -12.63 -4.57
C ALA A 74 0.72 -12.32 -3.63
N MET A 75 0.42 -11.03 -3.41
CA MET A 75 -0.69 -10.62 -2.53
C MET A 75 -2.05 -10.94 -3.15
N PHE A 76 -2.22 -10.70 -4.45
CA PHE A 76 -3.47 -10.98 -5.16
C PHE A 76 -3.76 -12.48 -5.17
N GLU A 77 -2.77 -13.30 -5.51
CA GLU A 77 -2.88 -14.75 -5.52
C GLU A 77 -3.24 -15.32 -4.14
N LEU A 78 -2.62 -14.80 -3.08
CA LEU A 78 -2.96 -15.14 -1.70
C LEU A 78 -4.42 -14.80 -1.36
N LEU A 79 -4.88 -13.60 -1.69
CA LEU A 79 -6.25 -13.17 -1.38
C LEU A 79 -7.30 -13.89 -2.23
N VAL A 80 -7.00 -14.21 -3.50
CA VAL A 80 -7.81 -15.09 -4.34
C VAL A 80 -7.95 -16.45 -3.69
N TYR A 81 -6.85 -17.04 -3.19
CA TYR A 81 -6.90 -18.32 -2.49
C TYR A 81 -7.67 -18.23 -1.16
N MET A 82 -7.57 -17.13 -0.41
CA MET A 82 -8.39 -16.92 0.80
C MET A 82 -9.88 -16.74 0.48
N CYS A 83 -10.19 -16.08 -0.64
CA CYS A 83 -11.54 -15.76 -1.06
C CYS A 83 -12.27 -16.98 -1.61
N PHE A 84 -11.62 -17.67 -2.55
CA PHE A 84 -12.19 -18.77 -3.31
C PHE A 84 -11.49 -20.10 -3.05
N GLY A 85 -10.72 -20.25 -1.96
CA GLY A 85 -10.17 -21.52 -1.42
C GLY A 85 -9.49 -22.46 -2.43
N ALA A 86 -9.10 -21.96 -3.60
CA ALA A 86 -8.68 -22.76 -4.73
C ALA A 86 -7.55 -22.04 -5.46
N ARG A 87 -6.58 -22.82 -5.92
CA ARG A 87 -5.50 -22.30 -6.75
C ARG A 87 -6.02 -22.17 -8.16
N LEU A 88 -5.99 -20.96 -8.69
CA LEU A 88 -6.35 -20.70 -10.07
C LEU A 88 -5.16 -20.97 -10.98
N GLY A 89 -5.42 -21.45 -12.19
CA GLY A 89 -4.41 -21.50 -13.25
C GLY A 89 -3.92 -20.10 -13.58
N ARG A 90 -2.69 -19.97 -14.10
CA ARG A 90 -2.06 -18.68 -14.40
C ARG A 90 -2.96 -17.78 -15.26
N GLU A 91 -3.53 -18.32 -16.32
CA GLU A 91 -4.43 -17.60 -17.24
C GLU A 91 -5.67 -17.06 -16.52
N THR A 92 -6.35 -17.88 -15.73
CA THR A 92 -7.52 -17.47 -14.96
C THR A 92 -7.17 -16.44 -13.89
N LEU A 93 -6.03 -16.57 -13.23
CA LEU A 93 -5.57 -15.61 -12.23
C LEU A 93 -5.26 -14.25 -12.87
N ASP A 94 -4.59 -14.25 -14.02
CA ASP A 94 -4.28 -13.03 -14.79
C ASP A 94 -5.58 -12.34 -15.26
N GLU A 95 -6.56 -13.12 -15.72
CA GLU A 95 -7.87 -12.60 -16.08
C GLU A 95 -8.61 -11.98 -14.88
N VAL A 96 -8.64 -12.68 -13.74
CA VAL A 96 -9.28 -12.19 -12.52
C VAL A 96 -8.61 -10.91 -12.01
N GLU A 97 -7.27 -10.83 -12.11
CA GLU A 97 -6.49 -9.65 -11.73
C GLU A 97 -6.82 -8.44 -12.60
N GLU A 98 -6.84 -8.63 -13.93
CA GLU A 98 -7.18 -7.57 -14.88
C GLU A 98 -8.63 -7.09 -14.69
N LEU A 99 -9.58 -8.01 -14.49
CA LEU A 99 -10.98 -7.66 -14.24
C LEU A 99 -11.15 -6.85 -12.96
N GLN A 100 -10.45 -7.23 -11.88
CA GLN A 100 -10.48 -6.48 -10.62
C GLN A 100 -9.87 -5.08 -10.79
N HIS A 101 -8.74 -4.97 -11.49
CA HIS A 101 -8.12 -3.68 -11.78
C HIS A 101 -9.04 -2.77 -12.62
N GLN A 102 -9.66 -3.30 -13.68
CA GLN A 102 -10.62 -2.56 -14.49
C GLN A 102 -11.87 -2.15 -13.69
N ALA A 103 -12.38 -3.01 -12.82
CA ALA A 103 -13.49 -2.68 -11.94
C ALA A 103 -13.15 -1.54 -10.98
N LEU A 104 -11.95 -1.57 -10.38
CA LEU A 104 -11.46 -0.52 -9.49
C LEU A 104 -11.34 0.84 -10.22
N LEU A 105 -10.74 0.86 -11.42
CA LEU A 105 -10.66 2.06 -12.26
C LEU A 105 -12.04 2.56 -12.73
N SER A 106 -12.98 1.64 -12.92
CA SER A 106 -14.36 2.00 -13.28
C SER A 106 -15.08 2.69 -12.13
N VAL A 107 -14.76 2.34 -10.88
CA VAL A 107 -15.30 3.02 -9.68
C VAL A 107 -14.74 4.43 -9.54
N THR A 108 -13.43 4.64 -9.75
CA THR A 108 -12.82 5.98 -9.65
C THR A 108 -13.29 6.94 -10.75
N THR A 109 -13.67 6.41 -11.91
CA THR A 109 -14.23 7.19 -13.00
C THR A 109 -15.78 7.28 -12.97
N PHE A 110 -16.42 6.61 -12.02
CA PHE A 110 -17.87 6.56 -11.85
C PHE A 110 -18.56 7.86 -11.41
N PRO A 111 -17.92 8.81 -10.70
CA PRO A 111 -18.57 10.06 -10.27
C PRO A 111 -19.21 10.85 -11.40
N VAL A 112 -18.71 10.72 -12.64
CA VAL A 112 -19.34 11.32 -13.83
C VAL A 112 -20.80 10.90 -14.02
N PHE A 113 -21.20 9.74 -13.50
CA PHE A 113 -22.57 9.21 -13.56
C PHE A 113 -23.42 9.54 -12.32
N ALA A 114 -22.84 10.14 -11.28
CA ALA A 114 -23.56 10.58 -10.09
C ALA A 114 -24.35 11.86 -10.39
N PHE A 115 -23.80 12.75 -11.21
CA PHE A 115 -24.45 13.98 -11.67
C PHE A 115 -25.40 13.70 -12.85
N PHE A 116 -26.67 14.10 -12.73
CA PHE A 116 -27.75 13.85 -13.71
C PHE A 116 -27.63 12.50 -14.46
N PRO A 117 -27.80 11.37 -13.75
CA PRO A 117 -27.45 10.04 -14.28
C PRO A 117 -28.09 9.70 -15.63
N ALA A 118 -29.30 10.19 -15.90
CA ALA A 118 -29.99 9.97 -17.17
C ALA A 118 -29.26 10.63 -18.36
N VAL A 119 -28.72 11.83 -18.15
CA VAL A 119 -27.99 12.60 -19.18
C VAL A 119 -26.59 12.02 -19.35
N THR A 120 -25.88 11.81 -18.25
CA THR A 120 -24.48 11.36 -18.29
C THR A 120 -24.34 9.92 -18.80
N LYS A 121 -25.28 9.02 -18.48
CA LYS A 121 -25.31 7.67 -19.09
C LYS A 121 -25.57 7.72 -20.59
N ARG A 122 -26.36 8.68 -21.09
CA ARG A 122 -26.61 8.85 -22.52
C ARG A 122 -25.41 9.46 -23.25
N LEU A 123 -24.81 10.51 -22.69
CA LEU A 123 -23.64 11.18 -23.25
C LEU A 123 -22.40 10.30 -23.23
N PHE A 124 -22.19 9.55 -22.15
CA PHE A 124 -21.05 8.64 -21.97
C PHE A 124 -21.45 7.17 -22.15
N GLY A 125 -22.35 6.88 -23.10
CA GLY A 125 -22.89 5.54 -23.33
C GLY A 125 -21.81 4.47 -23.58
N ARG A 126 -20.70 4.81 -24.24
CA ARG A 126 -19.55 3.89 -24.43
C ARG A 126 -18.86 3.53 -23.11
N ARG A 127 -18.65 4.51 -22.22
CA ARG A 127 -18.04 4.29 -20.90
C ARG A 127 -18.97 3.46 -20.01
N TRP A 128 -20.27 3.74 -20.07
CA TRP A 128 -21.28 2.96 -19.36
C TRP A 128 -21.35 1.51 -19.85
N ALA A 129 -21.33 1.30 -21.18
CA ALA A 129 -21.30 -0.02 -21.78
C ALA A 129 -20.03 -0.80 -21.41
N ALA A 130 -18.86 -0.14 -21.36
CA ALA A 130 -17.62 -0.75 -20.89
C ALA A 130 -17.72 -1.19 -19.41
N CYS A 131 -18.27 -0.35 -18.53
CA CYS A 131 -18.49 -0.72 -17.12
C CYS A 131 -19.43 -1.94 -16.99
N LEU A 132 -20.51 -1.96 -17.77
CA LEU A 132 -21.44 -3.09 -17.82
C LEU A 132 -20.76 -4.37 -18.33
N ALA A 133 -19.88 -4.26 -19.33
CA ALA A 133 -19.14 -5.40 -19.85
C ALA A 133 -18.18 -5.98 -18.80
N VAL A 134 -17.44 -5.13 -18.08
CA VAL A 134 -16.59 -5.56 -16.95
C VAL A 134 -17.43 -6.26 -15.89
N ARG A 135 -18.59 -5.68 -15.52
CA ARG A 135 -19.45 -6.31 -14.50
C ARG A 135 -19.98 -7.67 -14.95
N ARG A 136 -20.44 -7.80 -16.20
CA ARG A 136 -20.90 -9.08 -16.74
C ARG A 136 -19.78 -10.12 -16.73
N ARG A 137 -18.58 -9.72 -17.13
CA ARG A 137 -17.42 -10.61 -17.15
C ARG A 137 -16.99 -11.02 -15.73
N GLN A 138 -17.09 -10.12 -14.75
CA GLN A 138 -16.92 -10.49 -13.35
C GLN A 138 -17.93 -11.56 -12.92
N ASP A 139 -19.22 -11.39 -13.24
CA ASP A 139 -20.24 -12.38 -12.91
C ASP A 139 -19.94 -13.75 -13.57
N GLU A 140 -19.57 -13.76 -14.87
CA GLU A 140 -19.20 -14.98 -15.61
C GLU A 140 -18.02 -15.74 -15.00
N VAL A 141 -17.00 -15.03 -14.51
CA VAL A 141 -15.79 -15.64 -13.95
C VAL A 141 -15.99 -16.02 -12.48
N PHE A 142 -16.68 -15.18 -11.70
CA PHE A 142 -16.72 -15.34 -10.24
C PHE A 142 -17.80 -16.30 -9.79
N VAL A 143 -18.97 -16.33 -10.44
CA VAL A 143 -20.07 -17.22 -10.05
C VAL A 143 -19.65 -18.69 -10.07
N PRO A 144 -18.95 -19.20 -11.10
CA PRO A 144 -18.42 -20.57 -11.06
C PRO A 144 -17.44 -20.82 -9.92
N LEU A 145 -16.58 -19.85 -9.59
CA LEU A 145 -15.61 -19.96 -8.50
C LEU A 145 -16.27 -19.95 -7.12
N ILE A 146 -17.36 -19.19 -6.96
CA ILE A 146 -18.15 -19.13 -5.72
C ILE A 146 -18.85 -20.46 -5.46
N HIS A 147 -19.45 -21.06 -6.50
CA HIS A 147 -20.22 -22.30 -6.37
C HIS A 147 -19.39 -23.58 -6.56
N ALA A 148 -18.08 -23.46 -6.77
CA ALA A 148 -17.19 -24.61 -6.94
C ALA A 148 -17.17 -25.46 -5.66
N LYS A 149 -17.38 -26.78 -5.81
CA LYS A 149 -17.21 -27.73 -4.70
C LYS A 149 -15.73 -27.91 -4.40
N ARG A 150 -15.37 -27.81 -3.13
CA ARG A 150 -14.00 -28.03 -2.64
C ARG A 150 -13.80 -29.47 -2.23
N GLY A 151 -12.56 -29.93 -2.26
CA GLY A 151 -12.19 -31.24 -1.73
C GLY A 151 -12.22 -31.26 -0.20
N ASP A 152 -12.39 -32.45 0.36
CA ASP A 152 -12.20 -32.67 1.80
C ASP A 152 -10.72 -32.41 2.14
N GLY A 153 -10.43 -31.29 2.82
CA GLY A 153 -9.09 -30.93 3.28
C GLY A 153 -8.67 -29.47 3.02
N ASP A 154 -9.37 -28.74 2.15
CA ASP A 154 -9.09 -27.31 1.94
C ASP A 154 -9.61 -26.46 3.12
N PRO A 155 -8.91 -25.38 3.50
CA PRO A 155 -9.40 -24.48 4.53
C PRO A 155 -10.71 -23.80 4.08
N PRO A 156 -11.70 -23.61 4.97
CA PRO A 156 -12.93 -22.90 4.61
C PRO A 156 -12.61 -21.49 4.11
N CYS A 157 -13.13 -21.15 2.94
CA CYS A 157 -12.86 -19.86 2.31
C CYS A 157 -13.99 -18.86 2.55
N TYR A 158 -13.75 -17.60 2.16
CA TYR A 158 -14.76 -16.56 2.33
C TYR A 158 -16.04 -16.83 1.51
N ALA A 159 -15.91 -17.29 0.26
CA ALA A 159 -17.05 -17.57 -0.62
C ALA A 159 -18.01 -18.62 -0.03
N ASP A 160 -17.48 -19.69 0.59
CA ASP A 160 -18.28 -20.73 1.23
C ASP A 160 -19.13 -20.14 2.37
N SER A 161 -18.55 -19.19 3.12
CA SER A 161 -19.26 -18.50 4.19
C SER A 161 -20.41 -17.64 3.67
N LEU A 162 -20.28 -17.04 2.48
CA LEU A 162 -21.30 -16.21 1.85
C LEU A 162 -22.51 -17.05 1.41
N LEU A 163 -22.29 -18.26 0.92
CA LEU A 163 -23.36 -19.21 0.59
C LEU A 163 -24.23 -19.57 1.81
N ALA A 164 -23.64 -19.56 3.01
CA ALA A 164 -24.34 -19.84 4.25
C ALA A 164 -25.11 -18.62 4.82
N VAL A 165 -24.86 -17.40 4.32
CA VAL A 165 -25.52 -16.20 4.83
C VAL A 165 -27.03 -16.21 4.52
N ARG A 166 -27.83 -15.81 5.50
CA ARG A 166 -29.27 -15.62 5.39
C ARG A 166 -29.65 -14.21 5.83
N VAL A 167 -30.34 -13.47 4.96
CA VAL A 167 -30.77 -12.09 5.23
C VAL A 167 -32.11 -12.13 5.97
N ALA A 168 -32.06 -12.12 7.30
CA ALA A 168 -33.24 -12.28 8.16
C ALA A 168 -34.36 -11.28 7.84
N ASP A 169 -34.01 -10.00 7.67
CA ASP A 169 -34.96 -8.91 7.37
C ASP A 169 -35.61 -9.02 5.97
N GLU A 170 -35.12 -9.93 5.12
CA GLU A 170 -35.65 -10.22 3.79
C GLU A 170 -36.16 -11.67 3.73
N GLY A 171 -36.85 -12.10 4.79
CA GLY A 171 -37.49 -13.43 4.87
C GLY A 171 -36.50 -14.58 4.95
N GLY A 172 -35.26 -14.32 5.40
CA GLY A 172 -34.22 -15.33 5.48
C GLY A 172 -33.67 -15.77 4.12
N ARG A 173 -33.85 -14.96 3.07
CA ARG A 173 -33.31 -15.30 1.74
C ARG A 173 -31.79 -15.45 1.75
N GLN A 174 -31.28 -16.20 0.80
CA GLN A 174 -29.84 -16.29 0.53
C GLN A 174 -29.34 -15.00 -0.14
N LEU A 175 -28.04 -14.76 -0.07
CA LEU A 175 -27.40 -13.76 -0.91
C LEU A 175 -27.55 -14.16 -2.39
N THR A 176 -27.79 -13.17 -3.23
CA THR A 176 -27.78 -13.33 -4.68
C THR A 176 -26.35 -13.47 -5.18
N ASP A 177 -26.17 -14.10 -6.34
CA ASP A 177 -24.87 -14.18 -7.01
C ASP A 177 -24.25 -12.79 -7.19
N ALA A 178 -25.06 -11.80 -7.56
CA ALA A 178 -24.58 -10.43 -7.74
C ALA A 178 -24.01 -9.81 -6.45
N GLU A 179 -24.67 -10.04 -5.30
CA GLU A 179 -24.18 -9.63 -3.97
C GLU A 179 -22.89 -10.37 -3.60
N MET A 180 -22.83 -11.69 -3.82
CA MET A 180 -21.62 -12.48 -3.50
C MET A 180 -20.43 -12.08 -4.36
N VAL A 181 -20.63 -11.85 -5.67
CA VAL A 181 -19.58 -11.35 -6.57
C VAL A 181 -19.06 -9.98 -6.10
N ALA A 182 -19.95 -9.07 -5.67
CA ALA A 182 -19.54 -7.78 -5.13
C ALA A 182 -18.69 -7.92 -3.86
N LEU A 183 -19.10 -8.79 -2.93
CA LEU A 183 -18.38 -9.04 -1.68
C LEU A 183 -17.01 -9.70 -1.90
N CYS A 184 -16.91 -10.68 -2.80
CA CYS A 184 -15.64 -11.29 -3.17
C CYS A 184 -14.70 -10.27 -3.85
N SER A 185 -15.23 -9.45 -4.76
CA SER A 185 -14.48 -8.37 -5.40
C SER A 185 -13.96 -7.35 -4.39
N GLU A 186 -14.81 -6.95 -3.45
CA GLU A 186 -14.46 -6.04 -2.35
C GLU A 186 -13.34 -6.62 -1.45
N PHE A 187 -13.42 -7.90 -1.12
CA PHE A 187 -12.41 -8.59 -0.32
C PHE A 187 -11.01 -8.54 -0.97
N MET A 188 -10.93 -8.82 -2.28
CA MET A 188 -9.65 -8.80 -3.00
C MET A 188 -9.12 -7.38 -3.19
N ASN A 189 -9.96 -6.45 -3.67
CA ASN A 189 -9.54 -5.06 -3.91
C ASN A 189 -9.11 -4.35 -2.63
N GLY A 190 -9.85 -4.55 -1.54
CA GLY A 190 -9.54 -3.92 -0.26
C GLY A 190 -8.22 -4.39 0.35
N GLY A 191 -7.77 -5.61 0.04
CA GLY A 191 -6.57 -6.21 0.62
C GLY A 191 -5.31 -6.12 -0.27
N THR A 192 -5.44 -6.11 -1.60
CA THR A 192 -4.28 -6.18 -2.50
C THR A 192 -3.52 -4.86 -2.57
N ASP A 193 -4.12 -3.82 -3.15
CA ASP A 193 -3.40 -2.58 -3.48
C ASP A 193 -2.93 -1.81 -2.25
N THR A 194 -3.72 -1.85 -1.18
CA THR A 194 -3.41 -1.21 0.10
C THR A 194 -2.16 -1.83 0.73
N THR A 195 -2.12 -3.16 0.83
CA THR A 195 -0.98 -3.88 1.40
C THR A 195 0.26 -3.76 0.52
N VAL A 196 0.11 -3.89 -0.80
CA VAL A 196 1.23 -3.76 -1.75
C VAL A 196 1.87 -2.38 -1.68
N THR A 197 1.06 -1.32 -1.63
CA THR A 197 1.55 0.07 -1.54
C THR A 197 2.30 0.29 -0.23
N LEU A 198 1.78 -0.23 0.90
CA LEU A 198 2.50 -0.17 2.18
C LEU A 198 3.84 -0.91 2.12
N LEU A 199 3.85 -2.14 1.59
CA LEU A 199 5.06 -2.94 1.46
C LEU A 199 6.11 -2.26 0.57
N GLU A 200 5.67 -1.67 -0.55
CA GLU A 200 6.53 -0.92 -1.46
C GLU A 200 7.20 0.27 -0.75
N TRP A 201 6.44 1.07 0.00
CA TRP A 201 6.98 2.19 0.77
C TRP A 201 7.91 1.73 1.89
N ILE A 202 7.57 0.67 2.64
CA ILE A 202 8.47 0.16 3.68
C ILE A 202 9.79 -0.29 3.07
N VAL A 203 9.78 -1.04 1.96
CA VAL A 203 11.02 -1.45 1.29
C VAL A 203 11.80 -0.23 0.79
N ALA A 204 11.13 0.79 0.25
CA ALA A 204 11.76 2.04 -0.16
C ALA A 204 12.48 2.74 1.00
N GLU A 205 11.87 2.76 2.18
CA GLU A 205 12.44 3.36 3.38
C GLU A 205 13.61 2.54 3.93
N LEU A 206 13.49 1.21 3.95
CA LEU A 206 14.57 0.32 4.41
C LEU A 206 15.83 0.44 3.53
N VAL A 207 15.66 0.56 2.21
CA VAL A 207 16.78 0.77 1.27
C VAL A 207 17.48 2.11 1.51
N GLN A 208 16.74 3.13 1.95
CA GLN A 208 17.28 4.45 2.27
C GLN A 208 17.86 4.54 3.69
N HIS A 209 17.47 3.64 4.59
CA HIS A 209 17.88 3.60 6.00
C HIS A 209 18.47 2.21 6.36
N PRO A 210 19.72 1.91 5.94
CA PRO A 210 20.32 0.60 6.19
C PRO A 210 20.44 0.23 7.67
N ASP A 211 20.60 1.20 8.57
CA ASP A 211 20.63 0.96 10.01
C ASP A 211 19.29 0.43 10.54
N VAL A 212 18.17 0.93 9.99
CA VAL A 212 16.82 0.42 10.28
C VAL A 212 16.66 -1.00 9.72
N GLN A 213 17.12 -1.25 8.49
CA GLN A 213 17.11 -2.59 7.89
C GLN A 213 17.89 -3.59 8.76
N THR A 214 19.10 -3.26 9.20
CA THR A 214 19.91 -4.14 10.05
C THR A 214 19.21 -4.49 11.37
N LYS A 215 18.54 -3.52 12.02
CA LYS A 215 17.77 -3.79 13.24
C LYS A 215 16.61 -4.75 13.00
N VAL A 216 15.87 -4.60 11.89
CA VAL A 216 14.84 -5.57 11.49
C VAL A 216 15.46 -6.95 11.23
N TYR A 217 16.60 -7.00 10.55
CA TYR A 217 17.27 -8.26 10.24
C TYR A 217 17.69 -9.02 11.51
N GLU A 218 18.22 -8.34 12.53
CA GLU A 218 18.60 -9.00 13.79
C GLU A 218 17.39 -9.61 14.52
N GLU A 219 16.21 -8.95 14.50
CA GLU A 219 14.98 -9.56 15.02
C GLU A 219 14.55 -10.78 14.21
N VAL A 220 14.64 -10.70 12.88
CA VAL A 220 14.26 -11.80 11.97
C VAL A 220 15.20 -13.00 12.13
N LYS A 221 16.50 -12.77 12.30
CA LYS A 221 17.51 -13.80 12.53
C LYS A 221 17.29 -14.54 13.84
N ALA A 222 16.84 -13.84 14.89
CA ALA A 222 16.49 -14.44 16.17
C ALA A 222 15.20 -15.30 16.11
N ASN A 223 14.40 -15.18 15.05
CA ASN A 223 13.09 -15.82 14.94
C ASN A 223 12.85 -16.37 13.51
N PRO A 224 13.62 -17.39 13.09
CA PRO A 224 13.73 -17.85 11.70
C PRO A 224 12.43 -18.42 11.14
N GLU A 225 11.56 -18.97 11.98
CA GLU A 225 10.29 -19.56 11.55
C GLU A 225 9.22 -18.51 11.25
N LEU A 226 9.43 -17.24 11.63
CA LEU A 226 8.45 -16.14 11.51
C LEU A 226 7.06 -16.52 12.06
N ASN A 227 7.02 -17.45 13.02
CA ASN A 227 5.78 -17.97 13.59
C ASN A 227 5.25 -17.06 14.71
N ASN A 228 6.13 -16.28 15.34
CA ASN A 228 5.80 -15.35 16.40
C ASN A 228 6.29 -13.93 16.06
N LEU A 229 5.58 -13.25 15.17
CA LEU A 229 5.85 -11.84 14.83
C LEU A 229 5.66 -10.89 16.03
N GLN A 230 4.91 -11.29 17.06
CA GLN A 230 4.75 -10.46 18.26
C GLN A 230 6.05 -10.29 19.06
N ALA A 231 7.03 -11.17 18.85
CA ALA A 231 8.36 -11.05 19.44
C ALA A 231 9.32 -10.16 18.61
N MET A 232 8.82 -9.42 17.62
CA MET A 232 9.59 -8.53 16.76
C MET A 232 9.07 -7.07 16.88
N PRO A 233 9.30 -6.42 18.04
CA PRO A 233 8.77 -5.08 18.31
C PRO A 233 9.30 -4.02 17.34
N TYR A 234 10.54 -4.13 16.85
CA TYR A 234 11.12 -3.18 15.91
C TYR A 234 10.52 -3.34 14.51
N LEU A 235 10.30 -4.57 14.03
CA LEU A 235 9.54 -4.82 12.79
C LEU A 235 8.14 -4.19 12.86
N LYS A 236 7.44 -4.36 13.98
CA LYS A 236 6.13 -3.74 14.19
C LYS A 236 6.21 -2.22 14.15
N ALA A 237 7.24 -1.64 14.77
CA ALA A 237 7.49 -0.20 14.74
C ALA A 237 7.75 0.32 13.30
N VAL A 238 8.48 -0.43 12.49
CA VAL A 238 8.70 -0.13 11.06
C VAL A 238 7.40 -0.13 10.27
N VAL A 239 6.52 -1.11 10.51
CA VAL A 239 5.21 -1.17 9.83
C VAL A 239 4.31 -0.02 10.26
N LEU A 240 4.29 0.32 11.56
CA LEU A 240 3.53 1.47 12.07
C LEU A 240 4.06 2.80 11.51
N GLU A 241 5.38 2.97 11.40
CA GLU A 241 5.98 4.17 10.79
C GLU A 241 5.69 4.25 9.30
N GLY A 242 5.72 3.12 8.59
CA GLY A 242 5.29 3.04 7.19
C GLY A 242 3.84 3.48 7.02
N LEU A 243 2.92 3.02 7.87
CA LEU A 243 1.52 3.43 7.84
C LEU A 243 1.30 4.89 8.22
N ARG A 244 2.09 5.43 9.14
CA ARG A 244 2.00 6.83 9.59
C ARG A 244 2.48 7.78 8.48
N LEU A 245 3.67 7.52 7.95
CA LEU A 245 4.31 8.40 6.97
C LEU A 245 3.74 8.20 5.57
N HIS A 246 3.40 6.96 5.20
CA HIS A 246 2.97 6.56 3.86
C HIS A 246 1.69 5.72 3.89
N PRO A 247 0.56 6.26 4.40
CA PRO A 247 -0.70 5.52 4.37
C PRO A 247 -1.07 5.21 2.91
N PRO A 248 -1.57 4.00 2.59
CA PRO A 248 -1.87 3.63 1.20
C PRO A 248 -2.89 4.53 0.50
N GLY A 249 -3.74 5.22 1.26
CA GLY A 249 -4.63 6.28 0.79
C GLY A 249 -4.39 7.58 1.55
N HIS A 250 -4.50 8.71 0.85
CA HIS A 250 -4.45 10.03 1.48
C HIS A 250 -5.68 10.29 2.38
N PHE A 251 -6.80 9.69 2.00
CA PHE A 251 -8.06 9.67 2.72
C PHE A 251 -8.56 8.23 2.89
N VAL A 252 -9.35 8.00 3.94
CA VAL A 252 -10.17 6.78 4.08
C VAL A 252 -11.43 6.88 3.23
N LEU A 253 -12.23 5.81 3.17
CA LEU A 253 -13.51 5.85 2.46
C LEU A 253 -14.40 6.98 3.01
N PRO A 254 -15.04 7.78 2.13
CA PRO A 254 -15.84 8.91 2.58
C PRO A 254 -17.06 8.47 3.39
N HIS A 255 -17.47 9.32 4.33
CA HIS A 255 -18.66 9.13 5.14
C HIS A 255 -19.78 10.06 4.67
N GLY A 256 -20.98 9.52 4.43
CA GLY A 256 -22.16 10.32 4.11
C GLY A 256 -23.00 10.65 5.33
N VAL A 257 -23.24 11.94 5.58
CA VAL A 257 -24.09 12.40 6.70
C VAL A 257 -25.54 11.95 6.48
N GLN A 258 -26.09 11.19 7.43
CA GLN A 258 -27.43 10.60 7.32
C GLN A 258 -28.54 11.45 7.96
N SER A 259 -28.19 12.28 8.95
CA SER A 259 -29.14 13.09 9.71
C SER A 259 -29.10 14.56 9.29
N GLY A 260 -30.22 15.27 9.46
CA GLY A 260 -30.33 16.70 9.13
C GLY A 260 -29.83 17.64 10.22
N ASP A 261 -29.52 17.12 11.40
CA ASP A 261 -29.07 17.83 12.61
C ASP A 261 -27.62 17.49 12.98
N ALA A 262 -26.83 16.96 12.03
CA ALA A 262 -25.44 16.62 12.29
C ALA A 262 -24.60 17.88 12.50
N GLU A 263 -23.80 17.91 13.57
CA GLU A 263 -22.85 18.98 13.85
C GLU A 263 -21.42 18.41 13.96
N ILE A 264 -20.45 19.07 13.34
CA ILE A 264 -19.02 18.76 13.44
C ILE A 264 -18.30 20.04 13.86
N ALA A 265 -17.60 20.02 15.00
CA ALA A 265 -16.89 21.18 15.55
C ALA A 265 -17.75 22.46 15.60
N ALA A 266 -19.01 22.31 16.02
CA ALA A 266 -20.05 23.37 16.08
C ALA A 266 -20.53 23.91 14.71
N TYR A 267 -20.18 23.25 13.60
CA TYR A 267 -20.75 23.54 12.29
C TYR A 267 -21.86 22.56 11.96
N ALA A 268 -23.04 23.09 11.61
CA ALA A 268 -24.12 22.29 11.06
C ALA A 268 -23.72 21.73 9.69
N VAL A 269 -23.79 20.41 9.54
CA VAL A 269 -23.42 19.69 8.32
C VAL A 269 -24.68 19.12 7.68
N PRO A 270 -24.99 19.48 6.42
CA PRO A 270 -26.24 19.08 5.80
C PRO A 270 -26.28 17.57 5.55
N LYS A 271 -27.48 17.00 5.63
CA LYS A 271 -27.73 15.62 5.22
C LYS A 271 -27.26 15.40 3.79
N GLY A 272 -26.54 14.30 3.56
CA GLY A 272 -25.96 13.95 2.27
C GLY A 272 -24.57 14.53 2.04
N ALA A 273 -24.07 15.43 2.89
CA ALA A 273 -22.69 15.89 2.81
C ALA A 273 -21.71 14.73 2.97
N GLU A 274 -20.63 14.80 2.21
CA GLU A 274 -19.51 13.88 2.30
C GLU A 274 -18.48 14.40 3.31
N VAL A 275 -18.02 13.52 4.20
CA VAL A 275 -16.99 13.79 5.19
C VAL A 275 -15.77 12.93 4.90
N ASN A 276 -14.64 13.58 4.66
CA ASN A 276 -13.36 12.95 4.36
C ASN A 276 -12.37 13.21 5.50
N PHE A 277 -11.61 12.19 5.89
CA PHE A 277 -10.53 12.30 6.87
C PHE A 277 -9.19 12.19 6.17
N LEU A 278 -8.37 13.24 6.25
CA LEU A 278 -7.05 13.30 5.63
C LEU A 278 -6.03 12.58 6.51
N VAL A 279 -6.00 11.25 6.41
CA VAL A 279 -5.19 10.40 7.30
C VAL A 279 -3.69 10.60 7.11
N ALA A 280 -3.26 10.99 5.91
CA ALA A 280 -1.87 11.37 5.66
C ALA A 280 -1.47 12.65 6.41
N GLU A 281 -2.36 13.64 6.49
CA GLU A 281 -2.10 14.89 7.21
C GLU A 281 -2.07 14.65 8.72
N ILE A 282 -3.03 13.85 9.24
CA ILE A 282 -3.03 13.45 10.66
C ILE A 282 -1.71 12.73 11.01
N GLY A 283 -1.26 11.82 10.15
CA GLY A 283 -0.01 11.09 10.35
C GLY A 283 1.23 11.98 10.29
N ARG A 284 1.18 13.12 9.60
CA ARG A 284 2.32 14.02 9.35
C ARG A 284 2.23 15.35 10.10
N ASP A 285 1.28 15.48 11.02
CA ASP A 285 1.10 16.69 11.82
C ASP A 285 2.26 16.85 12.82
N GLU A 286 3.05 17.91 12.64
CA GLU A 286 4.21 18.22 13.49
C GLU A 286 3.82 18.65 14.91
N THR A 287 2.55 19.00 15.16
CA THR A 287 2.05 19.26 16.51
C THR A 287 1.84 17.97 17.31
N VAL A 288 1.72 16.83 16.63
CA VAL A 288 1.52 15.50 17.23
C VAL A 288 2.79 14.64 17.14
N TRP A 289 3.55 14.77 16.05
CA TRP A 289 4.70 13.93 15.72
C TRP A 289 5.97 14.77 15.56
N THR A 290 6.96 14.55 16.42
CA THR A 290 8.25 15.26 16.31
C THR A 290 8.96 14.84 15.03
N ALA A 291 9.41 15.83 14.24
CA ALA A 291 10.01 15.61 12.92
C ALA A 291 9.13 14.66 12.07
N ALA A 292 7.86 15.03 11.88
CA ALA A 292 6.82 14.16 11.35
C ALA A 292 7.13 13.61 9.94
N ARG A 293 8.00 14.25 9.17
CA ARG A 293 8.39 13.80 7.83
C ARG A 293 9.60 12.85 7.80
N GLU A 294 10.26 12.64 8.93
CA GLU A 294 11.35 11.67 9.05
C GLU A 294 10.78 10.26 9.28
N PHE A 295 11.35 9.28 8.58
CA PHE A 295 11.09 7.86 8.84
C PHE A 295 11.90 7.39 10.05
N ARG A 296 11.26 7.35 11.22
CA ARG A 296 11.89 7.04 12.51
C ARG A 296 11.07 6.02 13.31
N PRO A 297 11.23 4.71 13.06
CA PRO A 297 10.50 3.66 13.76
C PRO A 297 10.61 3.72 15.29
N GLU A 298 11.73 4.24 15.82
CA GLU A 298 11.97 4.39 17.27
C GLU A 298 10.85 5.14 17.99
N ARG A 299 10.07 5.97 17.29
CA ARG A 299 8.92 6.67 17.89
C ARG A 299 7.85 5.71 18.43
N PHE A 300 7.76 4.48 17.93
CA PHE A 300 6.78 3.48 18.38
C PHE A 300 7.33 2.49 19.42
N LEU A 301 8.62 2.58 19.75
CA LEU A 301 9.23 1.78 20.81
C LEU A 301 8.95 2.39 22.20
N GLU A 302 9.26 1.64 23.26
CA GLU A 302 9.14 2.12 24.64
C GLU A 302 9.89 3.45 24.84
N GLY A 303 9.22 4.43 25.46
CA GLY A 303 9.72 5.79 25.64
C GLY A 303 9.51 6.73 24.45
N GLY A 304 9.06 6.23 23.29
CA GLY A 304 8.71 7.06 22.13
C GLY A 304 7.30 7.66 22.20
N GLU A 305 7.09 8.77 21.47
CA GLU A 305 5.81 9.51 21.43
C GLU A 305 4.62 8.73 20.82
N GLY A 306 4.92 7.68 20.05
CA GLY A 306 3.98 6.72 19.48
C GLY A 306 3.93 5.37 20.21
N HIS A 307 4.60 5.24 21.37
CA HIS A 307 4.55 4.00 22.15
C HIS A 307 3.11 3.65 22.52
N GLY A 308 2.66 2.44 22.18
CA GLY A 308 1.30 2.00 22.46
C GLY A 308 0.22 2.81 21.74
N VAL A 309 0.55 3.40 20.58
CA VAL A 309 -0.43 4.13 19.73
C VAL A 309 -1.65 3.25 19.45
N ASP A 310 -2.83 3.87 19.45
CA ASP A 310 -4.06 3.19 19.07
C ASP A 310 -4.44 3.46 17.61
N ILE A 311 -4.12 2.50 16.73
CA ILE A 311 -4.51 2.57 15.32
C ILE A 311 -5.99 2.20 15.06
N THR A 312 -6.73 1.84 16.12
CA THR A 312 -8.16 1.55 16.08
C THR A 312 -9.01 2.79 16.48
N GLY A 313 -8.39 3.85 17.00
CA GLY A 313 -9.09 5.05 17.42
C GLY A 313 -10.17 4.82 18.49
N SER A 314 -9.94 3.85 19.38
CA SER A 314 -10.71 3.65 20.62
C SER A 314 -10.23 4.57 21.75
N ARG A 315 -8.97 5.00 21.69
CA ARG A 315 -8.32 6.01 22.54
C ARG A 315 -8.02 7.26 21.70
N GLU A 316 -7.12 8.10 22.19
CA GLU A 316 -6.59 9.25 21.44
C GLU A 316 -6.13 8.86 20.03
N ILE A 317 -6.63 9.56 19.02
CA ILE A 317 -6.29 9.34 17.62
C ILE A 317 -5.08 10.20 17.26
N LYS A 318 -3.88 9.64 17.35
CA LYS A 318 -2.65 10.25 16.80
C LYS A 318 -2.42 9.89 15.33
N MET A 319 -3.00 8.77 14.90
CA MET A 319 -3.04 8.30 13.51
C MET A 319 -4.22 7.35 13.35
N MET A 320 -4.75 7.23 12.12
CA MET A 320 -5.90 6.37 11.82
C MET A 320 -5.81 5.74 10.43
N PRO A 321 -4.71 5.02 10.09
CA PRO A 321 -4.48 4.52 8.74
C PRO A 321 -5.55 3.52 8.26
N PHE A 322 -6.30 2.93 9.19
CA PHE A 322 -7.39 1.99 8.92
C PHE A 322 -8.78 2.60 9.15
N GLY A 323 -8.88 3.92 9.35
CA GLY A 323 -10.09 4.58 9.83
C GLY A 323 -10.37 4.30 11.31
N ALA A 324 -11.52 4.77 11.80
CA ALA A 324 -11.93 4.61 13.20
C ALA A 324 -13.43 4.33 13.33
N GLY A 325 -13.84 3.85 14.52
CA GLY A 325 -15.25 3.62 14.85
C GLY A 325 -15.90 2.49 14.05
N ARG A 326 -17.21 2.60 13.81
CA ARG A 326 -18.03 1.49 13.26
C ARG A 326 -17.59 1.05 11.86
N ARG A 327 -17.01 1.96 11.06
CA ARG A 327 -16.65 1.72 9.65
C ARG A 327 -15.14 1.52 9.44
N MET A 328 -14.35 1.40 10.51
CA MET A 328 -12.94 1.03 10.43
C MET A 328 -12.72 -0.19 9.53
N CYS A 329 -11.57 -0.26 8.87
CA CYS A 329 -11.18 -1.39 8.05
C CYS A 329 -11.35 -2.73 8.80
N PRO A 330 -12.12 -3.69 8.26
CA PRO A 330 -12.26 -5.01 8.89
C PRO A 330 -10.96 -5.82 8.83
N GLY A 331 -10.14 -5.55 7.82
CA GLY A 331 -8.90 -6.27 7.52
C GLY A 331 -7.67 -5.74 8.23
N TYR A 332 -7.78 -4.82 9.21
CA TYR A 332 -6.59 -4.20 9.81
C TYR A 332 -5.62 -5.23 10.41
N THR A 333 -6.12 -6.24 11.13
CA THR A 333 -5.30 -7.32 11.69
C THR A 333 -4.62 -8.14 10.60
N LEU A 334 -5.34 -8.45 9.52
CA LEU A 334 -4.79 -9.18 8.38
C LEU A 334 -3.70 -8.37 7.66
N GLY A 335 -3.97 -7.08 7.41
CA GLY A 335 -3.05 -6.16 6.75
C GLY A 335 -1.76 -5.96 7.55
N MET A 336 -1.85 -5.74 8.86
CA MET A 336 -0.69 -5.69 9.75
C MET A 336 0.11 -6.99 9.69
N HIS A 337 -0.57 -8.13 9.82
CA HIS A 337 0.09 -9.43 9.79
C HIS A 337 0.80 -9.70 8.46
N HIS A 338 0.16 -9.40 7.33
CA HIS A 338 0.76 -9.54 6.00
C HIS A 338 1.94 -8.58 5.81
N ALA A 339 1.82 -7.32 6.26
CA ALA A 339 2.90 -6.35 6.18
C ALA A 339 4.14 -6.81 6.95
N GLU A 340 3.96 -7.15 8.24
CA GLU A 340 5.03 -7.66 9.10
C GLU A 340 5.68 -8.92 8.48
N TYR A 341 4.88 -9.90 8.07
CA TYR A 341 5.37 -11.17 7.53
C TYR A 341 6.18 -10.99 6.24
N PHE A 342 5.67 -10.19 5.29
CA PHE A 342 6.33 -9.99 4.00
C PHE A 342 7.59 -9.13 4.15
N VAL A 343 7.57 -8.09 4.98
CA VAL A 343 8.77 -7.28 5.27
C VAL A 343 9.86 -8.16 5.89
N ALA A 344 9.52 -8.94 6.92
CA ALA A 344 10.47 -9.85 7.58
C ALA A 344 11.10 -10.83 6.58
N ARG A 345 10.28 -11.44 5.71
CA ARG A 345 10.77 -12.39 4.69
C ARG A 345 11.65 -11.70 3.66
N MET A 346 11.30 -10.50 3.18
CA MET A 346 12.13 -9.76 2.22
C MET A 346 13.46 -9.34 2.83
N VAL A 347 13.47 -8.76 4.05
CA VAL A 347 14.69 -8.34 4.75
C VAL A 347 15.65 -9.50 4.95
N ARG A 348 15.14 -10.69 5.32
CA ARG A 348 15.95 -11.89 5.44
C ARG A 348 16.74 -12.22 4.18
N GLU A 349 16.10 -12.10 3.01
CA GLU A 349 16.71 -12.45 1.73
C GLU A 349 17.62 -11.34 1.18
N MET A 350 17.33 -10.07 1.50
CA MET A 350 18.19 -8.93 1.16
C MET A 350 19.54 -9.05 1.88
N GLU A 351 19.56 -9.31 3.19
CA GLU A 351 20.79 -9.37 3.97
C GLU A 351 21.62 -10.65 3.74
N ARG A 352 20.96 -11.81 3.51
CA ARG A 352 21.65 -13.08 3.23
C ARG A 352 22.63 -12.96 2.05
N ARG A 353 22.37 -12.01 1.16
CA ARG A 353 23.19 -11.71 -0.02
C ARG A 353 24.34 -10.75 0.27
N GLU A 354 24.27 -9.95 1.33
CA GLU A 354 25.40 -9.17 1.82
C GLU A 354 26.42 -10.05 2.56
N GLY A 355 25.93 -11.08 3.27
CA GLY A 355 26.75 -12.01 4.05
C GLY A 355 27.20 -13.31 3.35
N GLY A 356 26.82 -13.55 2.09
CA GLY A 356 27.17 -14.76 1.33
C GLY A 356 28.52 -14.67 0.61
N GLU A 357 29.36 -15.69 0.81
CA GLU A 357 30.75 -15.84 0.33
C GLU A 357 31.02 -15.34 -1.11
N ARG A 358 31.98 -14.40 -1.23
CA ARG A 358 32.83 -14.31 -2.42
C ARG A 358 33.75 -15.52 -2.46
N GLY A 359 33.26 -16.65 -2.96
CA GLY A 359 34.10 -17.71 -3.47
C GLY A 359 34.96 -17.16 -4.61
N GLY A 360 36.28 -17.34 -4.49
CA GLY A 360 37.29 -16.68 -5.32
C GLY A 360 37.09 -16.85 -6.83
N GLY A 361 37.27 -15.75 -7.57
CA GLY A 361 37.23 -15.76 -9.02
C GLY A 361 37.33 -14.37 -9.63
N ALA A 362 38.57 -13.90 -9.83
CA ALA A 362 39.03 -12.91 -10.81
C ALA A 362 38.30 -11.55 -10.93
N GLY A 363 39.08 -10.49 -10.70
CA GLY A 363 38.64 -9.11 -10.66
C GLY A 363 37.87 -8.59 -11.88
N ARG A 364 36.95 -7.66 -11.59
CA ARG A 364 36.67 -6.51 -12.45
C ARG A 364 36.24 -5.34 -11.55
N ARG A 365 37.09 -4.32 -11.53
CA ARG A 365 36.79 -2.98 -11.00
C ARG A 365 35.61 -2.40 -11.78
N MET A 366 34.66 -1.76 -11.11
CA MET A 366 33.95 -0.60 -11.65
C MET A 366 33.22 0.19 -10.55
N CYS A 367 33.81 1.31 -10.15
CA CYS A 367 33.12 2.60 -9.96
C CYS A 367 33.77 3.53 -11.00
N PRO A 368 33.10 4.55 -11.60
CA PRO A 368 32.20 5.51 -10.91
C PRO A 368 30.96 5.99 -11.70
N GLY A 369 30.09 6.77 -11.03
CA GLY A 369 29.32 7.86 -11.66
C GLY A 369 27.79 7.84 -11.49
N VAL A 370 27.27 8.79 -10.69
CA VAL A 370 25.86 9.22 -10.68
C VAL A 370 25.67 10.23 -11.82
N HIS A 371 24.69 10.00 -12.70
CA HIS A 371 24.14 11.06 -13.53
C HIS A 371 22.74 11.42 -13.03
N ALA A 372 22.64 12.55 -12.33
CA ALA A 372 21.37 13.25 -12.21
C ALA A 372 21.06 13.86 -13.59
N GLY A 373 20.11 13.27 -14.30
CA GLY A 373 19.53 13.89 -15.49
C GLY A 373 18.81 15.17 -15.10
N HIS A 374 19.50 16.31 -15.19
CA HIS A 374 18.86 17.60 -15.24
C HIS A 374 18.02 17.64 -16.51
N ALA A 375 16.69 17.72 -16.37
CA ALA A 375 15.85 18.23 -17.44
C ALA A 375 16.34 19.65 -17.80
N PRO A 376 16.45 20.01 -19.09
CA PRO A 376 16.87 21.34 -19.48
C PRO A 376 15.89 22.36 -18.90
N ARG A 377 16.41 23.30 -18.10
CA ARG A 377 15.71 24.52 -17.73
C ARG A 377 15.23 25.17 -19.03
N ARG A 378 13.93 25.14 -19.27
CA ARG A 378 13.28 25.96 -20.29
C ARG A 378 13.47 27.41 -19.82
N VAL A 379 14.46 28.08 -20.41
CA VAL A 379 14.63 29.52 -20.30
C VAL A 379 13.36 30.13 -20.88
N LEU A 380 12.47 30.62 -20.03
CA LEU A 380 11.48 31.60 -20.43
C LEU A 380 12.27 32.83 -20.86
N ARG A 381 12.40 32.97 -22.18
CA ARG A 381 12.94 34.15 -22.83
C ARG A 381 11.95 35.28 -22.55
N GLY A 382 12.22 36.03 -21.49
CA GLY A 382 11.62 37.33 -21.28
C GLY A 382 12.14 38.25 -22.37
N GLU A 383 11.26 38.62 -23.29
CA GLU A 383 11.43 39.85 -24.07
C GLU A 383 11.47 41.00 -23.07
N ASN A 384 12.54 41.79 -23.11
CA ASN A 384 12.50 43.24 -22.98
C ASN A 384 13.88 43.78 -23.40
N GLY A 385 13.87 44.49 -24.52
CA GLY A 385 14.97 45.35 -24.90
C GLY A 385 14.97 46.64 -24.09
N GLU A 386 16.11 47.31 -24.20
CA GLU A 386 16.38 48.71 -23.91
C GLU A 386 16.62 49.12 -22.45
N GLY A 387 17.76 49.80 -22.25
CA GLY A 387 17.90 50.80 -21.18
C GLY A 387 19.18 50.74 -20.36
N ALA A 388 20.29 51.21 -20.94
CA ALA A 388 21.33 52.06 -20.33
C ALA A 388 21.79 51.86 -18.85
N GLY A 389 23.12 51.82 -18.68
CA GLY A 389 23.76 52.70 -17.70
C GLY A 389 24.74 52.11 -16.67
N VAL A 390 26.01 52.47 -16.88
CA VAL A 390 26.99 52.91 -15.86
C VAL A 390 27.81 51.88 -15.05
N ALA A 391 29.10 51.92 -15.40
CA ALA A 391 30.40 51.68 -14.75
C ALA A 391 30.62 51.48 -13.22
N ALA A 392 31.85 50.98 -12.97
CA ALA A 392 32.70 50.91 -11.75
C ALA A 392 32.60 49.58 -10.96
N GLY A 393 33.65 48.93 -10.46
CA GLY A 393 35.12 49.11 -10.37
C GLY A 393 35.65 47.92 -9.54
N SER A 394 36.65 47.17 -10.01
CA SER A 394 38.07 47.20 -9.59
C SER A 394 38.44 46.45 -8.29
N GLY A 395 39.43 45.54 -8.40
CA GLY A 395 40.34 45.04 -7.33
C GLY A 395 40.06 43.58 -6.90
N GLY A 396 41.00 42.64 -6.83
CA GLY A 396 42.46 42.63 -6.96
C GLY A 396 43.07 41.61 -5.97
N GLY A 397 44.08 40.84 -6.40
CA GLY A 397 45.05 40.06 -5.59
C GLY A 397 44.65 38.61 -5.27
N GLU A 398 45.27 37.54 -5.78
CA GLU A 398 46.67 37.03 -5.82
C GLU A 398 47.24 36.40 -4.52
N GLY A 399 47.79 35.19 -4.70
CA GLY A 399 48.87 34.55 -3.90
C GLY A 399 48.40 33.66 -2.74
N GLY A 400 48.92 32.45 -2.48
CA GLY A 400 50.06 31.69 -3.00
C GLY A 400 50.66 30.81 -1.87
N HIS A 401 51.17 29.62 -2.22
CA HIS A 401 52.05 28.70 -1.44
C HIS A 401 51.43 28.00 -0.22
N GLY A 402 51.75 26.76 0.16
CA GLY A 402 52.82 25.80 -0.15
C GLY A 402 53.14 25.03 1.14
N GLY A 403 53.36 23.72 1.12
CA GLY A 403 53.82 22.98 2.32
C GLY A 403 53.60 21.47 2.32
N ASP A 404 54.67 20.74 2.00
CA ASP A 404 54.88 19.30 2.16
C ASP A 404 55.06 18.92 3.66
N ALA A 405 54.52 17.78 4.10
CA ALA A 405 55.03 17.04 5.26
C ALA A 405 54.57 15.56 5.24
N ARG A 406 55.52 14.64 5.44
CA ARG A 406 55.37 13.18 5.43
C ARG A 406 55.46 12.58 6.84
N PHE A 407 54.54 11.64 7.13
CA PHE A 407 54.56 10.45 8.04
C PHE A 407 54.65 10.68 9.58
N PRO A 408 54.10 9.78 10.46
CA PRO A 408 53.95 8.32 10.28
C PRO A 408 52.60 7.67 10.62
N HIS A 409 52.50 6.41 10.21
CA HIS A 409 51.44 5.43 10.46
C HIS A 409 50.99 5.34 11.93
N ARG A 410 49.67 5.38 12.15
CA ARG A 410 49.00 4.75 13.30
C ARG A 410 47.96 3.77 12.77
N ASP A 411 47.98 2.57 13.32
CA ASP A 411 47.01 1.51 13.08
C ASP A 411 45.62 1.96 13.54
N GLU A 412 44.74 2.25 12.58
CA GLU A 412 43.30 2.33 12.81
C GLU A 412 42.68 0.94 12.60
N ALA A 413 41.95 0.48 13.62
CA ALA A 413 41.09 -0.68 13.53
C ALA A 413 40.08 -0.51 12.38
N PRO A 414 39.75 -1.57 11.61
CA PRO A 414 38.86 -1.42 10.47
C PRO A 414 37.45 -1.07 10.93
N ALA A 415 36.96 0.09 10.48
CA ALA A 415 35.55 0.48 10.52
C ALA A 415 34.70 -0.60 9.83
N PRO A 416 33.48 -0.90 10.34
CA PRO A 416 32.60 -1.85 9.67
C PRO A 416 32.19 -1.28 8.30
N CYS A 417 32.41 -2.10 7.28
CA CYS A 417 32.27 -1.78 5.87
C CYS A 417 30.78 -1.71 5.48
N ALA A 418 30.08 -0.63 5.84
CA ALA A 418 28.70 -0.39 5.47
C ALA A 418 28.61 0.41 4.16
N HIS A 419 28.95 -0.21 3.03
CA HIS A 419 28.61 0.33 1.70
C HIS A 419 28.67 -0.76 0.64
N ARG A 420 27.56 -1.49 0.44
CA ARG A 420 27.26 -2.13 -0.85
C ARG A 420 25.86 -2.77 -0.85
N LEU A 421 24.87 -2.04 -1.40
CA LEU A 421 23.81 -2.50 -2.29
C LEU A 421 22.79 -1.35 -2.47
N GLN A 422 23.11 -0.39 -3.32
CA GLN A 422 22.15 0.60 -3.79
C GLN A 422 21.79 0.26 -5.22
N LYS A 423 20.54 -0.16 -5.45
CA LYS A 423 19.70 0.06 -6.64
C LYS A 423 18.50 -0.91 -6.62
N LEU A 424 17.50 -0.60 -5.82
CA LEU A 424 16.13 -0.95 -6.17
C LEU A 424 15.59 0.23 -6.98
N THR A 425 15.32 0.03 -8.26
CA THR A 425 14.61 1.04 -9.05
C THR A 425 13.14 0.88 -8.73
N ILE A 426 12.64 1.72 -7.82
CA ILE A 426 11.20 1.90 -7.60
C ILE A 426 10.72 2.75 -8.77
N SER A 427 10.17 2.11 -9.80
CA SER A 427 9.58 2.80 -10.94
C SER A 427 8.16 3.23 -10.59
N HIS A 428 8.03 4.30 -9.80
CA HIS A 428 6.77 5.05 -9.71
C HIS A 428 6.91 6.34 -10.54
N PRO A 429 6.01 6.67 -11.48
CA PRO A 429 6.04 7.95 -12.20
C PRO A 429 5.81 9.19 -11.31
N GLU A 430 5.78 9.04 -9.98
CA GLU A 430 5.40 10.08 -9.01
C GLU A 430 6.33 10.13 -7.77
N CYS A 431 7.54 9.56 -7.84
CA CYS A 431 8.59 9.72 -6.80
C CYS A 431 9.20 11.13 -6.75
N ASN A 432 8.44 12.17 -7.09
CA ASN A 432 8.85 13.56 -6.94
C ASN A 432 7.78 14.25 -6.08
N LEU A 433 8.17 14.58 -4.84
CA LEU A 433 7.33 15.16 -3.78
C LEU A 433 6.46 16.34 -4.28
N SER A 434 6.98 17.14 -5.22
CA SER A 434 6.27 18.30 -5.79
C SER A 434 5.17 17.95 -6.82
N THR A 435 5.24 16.79 -7.47
CA THR A 435 4.28 16.37 -8.50
C THR A 435 3.16 15.48 -7.96
N TYR A 436 3.36 14.81 -6.83
CA TYR A 436 2.28 14.11 -6.14
C TYR A 436 1.23 15.10 -5.61
N GLU A 437 1.66 16.22 -5.03
CA GLU A 437 0.77 17.30 -4.59
C GLU A 437 -0.03 17.90 -5.76
N SER A 438 0.58 18.08 -6.94
CA SER A 438 -0.06 18.77 -8.08
C SER A 438 -0.94 17.89 -8.99
N LYS A 439 -0.78 16.57 -8.98
CA LYS A 439 -1.66 15.65 -9.73
C LYS A 439 -2.79 15.09 -8.88
N ASN A 440 -2.60 14.96 -7.56
CA ASN A 440 -3.73 14.66 -6.68
C ASN A 440 -4.69 15.85 -6.54
N THR A 441 -4.26 17.08 -6.88
CA THR A 441 -5.16 18.23 -7.19
C THR A 441 -6.11 17.96 -8.34
N SER A 442 -5.76 17.08 -9.29
CA SER A 442 -6.72 16.67 -10.33
C SER A 442 -7.79 15.73 -9.77
N THR A 443 -7.55 15.08 -8.64
CA THR A 443 -8.56 14.37 -7.83
C THR A 443 -9.29 15.35 -6.87
N GLN A 444 -8.67 16.47 -6.49
CA GLN A 444 -9.26 17.51 -5.64
C GLN A 444 -10.43 18.28 -6.29
N LEU A 445 -10.65 18.15 -7.62
CA LEU A 445 -11.81 18.74 -8.30
C LEU A 445 -13.01 17.80 -8.48
N PHE A 446 -12.92 16.50 -8.12
CA PHE A 446 -13.97 15.52 -8.47
C PHE A 446 -14.86 15.05 -7.31
N TYR A 447 -14.54 15.44 -6.06
CA TYR A 447 -15.40 15.20 -4.88
C TYR A 447 -15.97 16.49 -4.27
N GLY A 448 -15.83 17.62 -4.96
CA GLY A 448 -16.45 18.89 -4.58
C GLY A 448 -17.36 19.42 -5.67
N VAL A 449 -18.61 18.91 -5.73
CA VAL A 449 -19.90 19.63 -5.92
C VAL A 449 -21.02 18.65 -5.58
#